data_AF-A0A9P0MCH1-F1
#
_entry.id   AF-A0A9P0MCH1-F1
#
_cell.length_a   1.000
_cell.length_b   1.000
_cell.length_c   1.000
_cell.angle_alpha   90.00
_cell.angle_beta   90.00
_cell.angle_gamma   90.00
#
_symmetry.space_group_name_H-M   'P 1'
#
loop_
_entity.id
_entity.type
_entity.pdbx_description
1 polymer ?
#
loop_
_entity_poly.entity_id
_entity_poly.type
_entity_poly.pdbx_seq_one_letter_code
_entity_poly.pdbx_strand_id
1 'polypeptide(L)'
;MASLKPRNADGKIILSQLTKELFLKNIVQARQAQGEHLEHYDFNKSRCKVLSKNETVKSNSSGILYWMMRDCRVQDNWAMIFAQRLALKHSLPLYVCYLYKDVHKLCPTLRHLTFLIEGLKIVEKECKELNIGFYMLNSSAEELSTLIEKNNIGGVVSEFYPLRHPIEQQKRLLDKLPKDVPVVQIDAHNIVPPWIASDKQEGMAKFLRPKINKQLPEYLCGFPNISKHKYAGSLKNLTNHLRDLDEAYKHFSPNWDVDVVKWGDGPGEEGGLSMLRTFMTEKLKYYGVTSNDPSKDNTSKLSPWIRFGNYWYTTWISLDNLRCLKKSGVLGS
;
A
#
# COMPACT_ATOMS: atom_id res chain seq x y z
N MET A 1 -4.35 -14.73 -16.64
CA MET A 1 -4.51 -14.26 -15.24
C MET A 1 -4.92 -15.45 -14.38
N ALA A 2 -4.35 -15.59 -13.18
CA ALA A 2 -4.82 -16.63 -12.26
C ALA A 2 -6.24 -16.30 -11.80
N SER A 3 -7.11 -17.32 -11.79
CA SER A 3 -8.49 -17.22 -11.31
C SER A 3 -8.59 -17.82 -9.91
N LEU A 4 -9.45 -17.29 -9.05
CA LEU A 4 -9.72 -17.93 -7.75
C LEU A 4 -10.22 -19.37 -7.95
N LYS A 5 -9.72 -20.29 -7.12
CA LYS A 5 -10.08 -21.71 -7.05
C LYS A 5 -10.61 -22.04 -5.64
N PRO A 6 -11.50 -23.04 -5.49
CA PRO A 6 -11.96 -23.99 -6.51
C PRO A 6 -13.16 -23.46 -7.29
N ARG A 7 -13.39 -24.02 -8.49
CA ARG A 7 -14.51 -23.68 -9.36
C ARG A 7 -15.34 -24.91 -9.70
N ASN A 8 -16.65 -24.74 -9.86
CA ASN A 8 -17.55 -25.79 -10.33
C ASN A 8 -17.41 -26.00 -11.85
N ALA A 9 -18.17 -26.95 -12.41
CA ALA A 9 -18.17 -27.25 -13.85
C ALA A 9 -18.56 -26.03 -14.73
N ASP A 10 -19.38 -25.11 -14.21
CA ASP A 10 -19.75 -23.86 -14.90
C ASP A 10 -18.70 -22.75 -14.78
N GLY A 11 -17.56 -23.05 -14.16
CA GLY A 11 -16.50 -22.09 -13.90
C GLY A 11 -16.84 -21.06 -12.81
N LYS A 12 -17.87 -21.25 -11.99
CA LYS A 12 -18.18 -20.39 -10.83
C LYS A 12 -17.36 -20.81 -9.62
N ILE A 13 -16.92 -19.84 -8.81
CA ILE A 13 -16.16 -20.12 -7.59
C ILE A 13 -17.06 -20.78 -6.55
N ILE A 14 -16.56 -21.84 -5.93
CA ILE A 14 -17.23 -22.53 -4.85
C ILE A 14 -16.80 -21.87 -3.53
N LEU A 15 -17.50 -20.79 -3.15
CA LEU A 15 -17.15 -19.98 -1.96
C LEU A 15 -17.16 -20.80 -0.66
N SER A 16 -18.00 -21.82 -0.56
CA SER A 16 -18.05 -22.73 0.61
C SER A 16 -16.78 -23.56 0.79
N GLN A 17 -15.97 -23.74 -0.26
CA GLN A 17 -14.71 -24.49 -0.23
C GLN A 17 -13.48 -23.57 -0.22
N LEU A 18 -13.67 -22.25 -0.24
CA LEU A 18 -12.57 -21.29 -0.24
C LEU A 18 -12.04 -21.12 1.19
N THR A 19 -11.12 -21.99 1.62
CA THR A 19 -10.44 -21.86 2.92
C THR A 19 -9.51 -20.65 2.94
N LYS A 20 -9.05 -20.23 4.14
CA LYS A 20 -8.08 -19.13 4.26
C LYS A 20 -6.79 -19.45 3.52
N GLU A 21 -6.25 -20.65 3.71
CA GLU A 21 -4.99 -21.11 3.10
C GLU A 21 -5.12 -21.15 1.58
N LEU A 22 -6.24 -21.66 1.07
CA LEU A 22 -6.49 -21.72 -0.36
C LEU A 22 -6.66 -20.31 -0.97
N PHE A 23 -7.32 -19.40 -0.25
CA PHE A 23 -7.45 -18.02 -0.68
C PHE A 23 -6.09 -17.33 -0.79
N LEU A 24 -5.27 -17.40 0.27
CA LEU A 24 -3.92 -16.84 0.27
C LEU A 24 -3.03 -17.47 -0.82
N LYS A 25 -3.12 -18.79 -1.02
CA LYS A 25 -2.41 -19.49 -2.11
C LYS A 25 -2.83 -18.97 -3.49
N ASN A 26 -4.12 -18.74 -3.73
CA ASN A 26 -4.60 -18.20 -4.99
C ASN A 26 -4.06 -16.77 -5.24
N ILE A 27 -3.97 -15.94 -4.20
CA ILE A 27 -3.39 -14.59 -4.27
C ILE A 27 -1.91 -14.65 -4.68
N VAL A 28 -1.13 -15.54 -4.05
CA VAL A 28 0.30 -15.73 -4.41
C VAL A 28 0.44 -16.22 -5.85
N GLN A 29 -0.34 -17.22 -6.26
CA GLN A 29 -0.34 -17.73 -7.64
C GLN A 29 -0.71 -16.65 -8.66
N ALA A 30 -1.60 -15.74 -8.28
CA ALA A 30 -1.97 -14.63 -9.14
C ALA A 30 -0.85 -13.61 -9.35
N ARG A 31 -0.12 -13.27 -8.29
CA ARG A 31 1.06 -12.40 -8.38
C ARG A 31 2.12 -13.04 -9.28
N GLN A 32 2.38 -14.33 -9.10
CA GLN A 32 3.31 -15.10 -9.94
C GLN A 32 2.89 -15.10 -11.42
N ALA A 33 1.59 -15.20 -11.70
CA ALA A 33 1.07 -15.19 -13.06
C ALA A 33 1.19 -13.83 -13.79
N GLN A 34 1.54 -12.73 -13.09
CA GLN A 34 1.81 -11.44 -13.71
C GLN A 34 3.26 -11.29 -14.22
N GLY A 35 4.11 -12.29 -13.99
CA GLY A 35 5.51 -12.32 -14.43
C GLY A 35 6.51 -12.28 -13.27
N GLU A 36 7.69 -12.85 -13.51
CA GLU A 36 8.72 -13.05 -12.47
C GLU A 36 9.61 -11.82 -12.24
N HIS A 37 9.79 -10.97 -13.25
CA HIS A 37 10.74 -9.86 -13.22
C HIS A 37 10.05 -8.50 -13.28
N LEU A 38 10.12 -7.76 -12.17
CA LEU A 38 9.59 -6.41 -12.06
C LEU A 38 10.14 -5.43 -13.11
N GLU A 39 11.36 -5.65 -13.60
CA GLU A 39 11.99 -4.82 -14.63
C GLU A 39 11.21 -4.82 -15.95
N HIS A 40 10.58 -5.96 -16.27
CA HIS A 40 9.85 -6.17 -17.53
C HIS A 40 8.34 -5.96 -17.41
N TYR A 41 7.81 -5.80 -16.19
CA TYR A 41 6.40 -5.53 -16.00
C TYR A 41 6.00 -4.22 -16.70
N ASP A 42 4.80 -4.10 -17.26
CA ASP A 42 4.36 -2.85 -17.88
C ASP A 42 3.77 -1.92 -16.81
N PHE A 43 4.61 -1.05 -16.25
CA PHE A 43 4.17 -0.12 -15.21
C PHE A 43 3.47 1.08 -15.84
N ASN A 44 2.20 1.30 -15.49
CA ASN A 44 1.44 2.46 -15.95
C ASN A 44 1.97 3.76 -15.30
N LYS A 45 2.77 4.51 -16.06
CA LYS A 45 3.41 5.76 -15.63
C LYS A 45 2.43 6.89 -15.28
N SER A 46 1.17 6.81 -15.69
CA SER A 46 0.14 7.80 -15.30
C SER A 46 -0.15 7.81 -13.79
N ARG A 47 0.27 6.76 -13.06
CA ARG A 47 0.27 6.70 -11.60
C ARG A 47 1.35 7.57 -10.95
N CYS A 48 2.29 8.10 -11.72
CA CYS A 48 3.41 8.91 -11.24
C CYS A 48 3.13 10.41 -11.38
N LYS A 49 3.64 11.19 -10.42
CA LYS A 49 3.83 12.64 -10.52
C LYS A 49 5.22 12.99 -10.02
N VAL A 50 6.03 13.64 -10.85
CA VAL A 50 7.30 14.19 -10.37
C VAL A 50 7.01 15.46 -9.57
N LEU A 51 7.52 15.53 -8.35
CA LEU A 51 7.34 16.69 -7.45
C LEU A 51 8.55 17.63 -7.46
N SER A 52 9.72 17.11 -7.79
CA SER A 52 10.98 17.86 -7.92
C SER A 52 11.14 18.48 -9.31
N LYS A 53 12.10 19.41 -9.44
CA LYS A 53 12.50 19.96 -10.75
C LYS A 53 13.35 18.99 -11.58
N ASN A 54 14.21 18.22 -10.93
CA ASN A 54 14.96 17.17 -11.58
C ASN A 54 14.09 15.91 -11.67
N GLU A 55 14.13 15.23 -12.82
CA GLU A 55 13.38 14.00 -13.09
C GLU A 55 14.29 12.76 -13.14
N THR A 56 15.61 12.98 -13.11
CA THR A 56 16.61 11.92 -13.29
C THR A 56 17.27 11.56 -11.98
N VAL A 57 17.50 10.26 -11.76
CA VAL A 57 18.23 9.75 -10.60
C VAL A 57 19.63 10.36 -10.59
N LYS A 58 20.03 10.92 -9.44
CA LYS A 58 21.35 11.52 -9.23
C LYS A 58 22.46 10.50 -9.56
N SER A 59 23.42 10.94 -10.36
CA SER A 59 24.61 10.18 -10.73
C SER A 59 25.48 9.84 -9.52
N ASN A 60 26.18 8.70 -9.56
CA ASN A 60 27.09 8.24 -8.51
C ASN A 60 26.43 8.20 -7.11
N SER A 61 25.14 7.90 -7.06
CA SER A 61 24.38 7.76 -5.82
C SER A 61 24.56 6.37 -5.18
N SER A 62 24.09 6.22 -3.95
CA SER A 62 24.29 5.01 -3.13
C SER A 62 22.99 4.24 -2.82
N GLY A 63 21.86 4.67 -3.37
CA GLY A 63 20.58 3.99 -3.17
C GLY A 63 19.36 4.78 -3.65
N ILE A 64 18.23 4.10 -3.73
CA ILE A 64 16.90 4.70 -3.88
C ILE A 64 16.17 4.58 -2.54
N LEU A 65 15.47 5.64 -2.14
CA LEU A 65 14.67 5.64 -0.91
C LEU A 65 13.18 5.70 -1.24
N TYR A 66 12.42 4.74 -0.73
CA TYR A 66 10.97 4.78 -0.71
C TYR A 66 10.49 5.29 0.66
N TRP A 67 9.95 6.50 0.67
CA TRP A 67 9.27 7.08 1.83
C TRP A 67 7.82 6.59 1.88
N MET A 68 7.60 5.52 2.65
CA MET A 68 6.30 4.92 2.91
C MET A 68 5.50 5.79 3.87
N MET A 69 4.20 5.98 3.59
CA MET A 69 3.32 6.83 4.40
C MET A 69 1.94 6.21 4.60
N ARG A 70 1.18 6.01 3.52
CA ARG A 70 -0.22 5.63 3.52
C ARG A 70 -0.42 4.14 3.28
N ASP A 71 0.36 3.56 2.37
CA ASP A 71 0.21 2.16 1.97
C ASP A 71 1.26 1.28 2.63
N CYS A 72 1.02 0.97 3.90
CA CYS A 72 1.92 0.20 4.75
C CYS A 72 1.82 -1.32 4.46
N ARG A 73 2.29 -1.70 3.27
CA ARG A 73 2.42 -3.08 2.76
C ARG A 73 3.53 -3.15 1.72
N VAL A 74 4.10 -4.34 1.55
CA VAL A 74 5.13 -4.61 0.51
C VAL A 74 4.47 -5.01 -0.80
N GLN A 75 3.63 -6.05 -0.76
CA GLN A 75 2.95 -6.56 -1.94
C GLN A 75 1.78 -5.67 -2.36
N ASP A 76 1.43 -5.75 -3.64
CA ASP A 76 0.35 -4.97 -4.26
C ASP A 76 0.45 -3.45 -3.98
N ASN A 77 1.67 -2.93 -3.88
CA ASN A 77 1.97 -1.52 -3.65
C ASN A 77 2.68 -0.93 -4.87
N TRP A 78 1.98 -0.06 -5.61
CA TRP A 78 2.55 0.59 -6.81
C TRP A 78 3.77 1.46 -6.50
N ALA A 79 3.86 2.08 -5.32
CA ALA A 79 5.01 2.86 -4.91
C ALA A 79 6.23 1.96 -4.65
N MET A 80 6.04 0.83 -3.97
CA MET A 80 7.09 -0.19 -3.76
C MET A 80 7.57 -0.78 -5.10
N ILE A 81 6.64 -1.15 -5.98
CA ILE A 81 6.93 -1.65 -7.34
C ILE A 81 7.77 -0.63 -8.11
N PHE A 82 7.35 0.64 -8.13
CA PHE A 82 8.06 1.69 -8.83
C PHE A 82 9.47 1.91 -8.24
N ALA A 83 9.58 1.93 -6.91
CA ALA A 83 10.86 2.13 -6.22
C ALA A 83 11.85 0.99 -6.49
N GLN A 84 11.40 -0.27 -6.44
CA GLN A 84 12.27 -1.40 -6.75
C GLN A 84 12.71 -1.41 -8.21
N ARG A 85 11.82 -1.12 -9.16
CA ARG A 85 12.18 -0.98 -10.58
C ARG A 85 13.22 0.11 -10.80
N LEU A 86 13.05 1.26 -10.15
CA LEU A 86 14.00 2.37 -10.25
C LEU A 86 15.37 1.96 -9.70
N ALA A 87 15.40 1.30 -8.54
CA ALA A 87 16.64 0.81 -7.93
C ALA A 87 17.35 -0.24 -8.82
N LEU A 88 16.60 -1.22 -9.35
CA LEU A 88 17.14 -2.25 -10.24
C LEU A 88 17.73 -1.67 -11.52
N LYS A 89 16.99 -0.77 -12.19
CA LYS A 89 17.44 -0.08 -13.41
C LYS A 89 18.79 0.62 -13.23
N HIS A 90 19.05 1.15 -12.04
CA HIS A 90 20.28 1.86 -11.71
C HIS A 90 21.33 1.01 -10.98
N SER A 91 21.06 -0.29 -10.77
CA SER A 91 21.93 -1.18 -10.01
C SER A 91 22.24 -0.69 -8.59
N LEU A 92 21.22 -0.14 -7.92
CA LEU A 92 21.33 0.46 -6.59
C LEU A 92 20.56 -0.33 -5.54
N PRO A 93 20.97 -0.29 -4.26
CA PRO A 93 20.13 -0.74 -3.15
C PRO A 93 18.81 0.03 -3.06
N LEU A 94 17.76 -0.66 -2.58
CA LEU A 94 16.48 -0.05 -2.23
C LEU A 94 16.37 0.02 -0.70
N TYR A 95 15.98 1.19 -0.21
CA TYR A 95 15.66 1.43 1.18
C TYR A 95 14.21 1.88 1.31
N VAL A 96 13.57 1.54 2.42
CA VAL A 96 12.21 1.94 2.78
C VAL A 96 12.28 2.64 4.12
N CYS A 97 11.59 3.77 4.27
CA CYS A 97 11.47 4.41 5.57
C CYS A 97 10.04 4.87 5.88
N TYR A 98 9.74 4.94 7.17
CA TYR A 98 8.50 5.52 7.70
C TYR A 98 8.85 6.58 8.76
N LEU A 99 8.24 7.77 8.67
CA LEU A 99 8.47 8.85 9.65
C LEU A 99 7.46 8.79 10.81
N TYR A 100 7.98 8.73 12.03
CA TYR A 100 7.23 8.53 13.26
C TYR A 100 6.92 9.81 14.04
N LYS A 101 7.74 10.85 13.94
CA LYS A 101 7.74 12.04 14.84
C LYS A 101 6.36 12.70 15.03
N ASP A 102 5.58 12.74 13.95
CA ASP A 102 4.25 13.35 13.90
C ASP A 102 3.11 12.32 13.79
N VAL A 103 3.36 11.04 14.10
CA VAL A 103 2.38 9.96 13.91
C VAL A 103 1.07 10.21 14.63
N HIS A 104 1.09 10.90 15.78
CA HIS A 104 -0.10 11.25 16.56
C HIS A 104 -1.12 12.11 15.78
N LYS A 105 -0.69 12.86 14.75
CA LYS A 105 -1.58 13.64 13.88
C LYS A 105 -2.44 12.75 12.97
N LEU A 106 -2.00 11.52 12.70
CA LEU A 106 -2.71 10.52 11.89
C LEU A 106 -3.29 9.38 12.74
N CYS A 107 -2.64 9.08 13.86
CA CYS A 107 -2.95 8.03 14.81
C CYS A 107 -3.12 8.64 16.22
N PRO A 108 -4.28 9.25 16.52
CA PRO A 108 -4.45 10.05 17.74
C PRO A 108 -4.61 9.23 19.03
N THR A 109 -4.72 7.90 18.95
CA THR A 109 -4.93 7.01 20.10
C THR A 109 -3.98 5.82 20.04
N LEU A 110 -3.76 5.17 21.18
CA LEU A 110 -2.97 3.95 21.28
C LEU A 110 -3.51 2.85 20.34
N ARG A 111 -4.83 2.67 20.27
CA ARG A 111 -5.48 1.76 19.31
C ARG A 111 -4.99 1.94 17.87
N HIS A 112 -4.95 3.18 17.38
CA HIS A 112 -4.51 3.46 16.01
C HIS A 112 -3.02 3.18 15.84
N LEU A 113 -2.22 3.61 16.82
CA LEU A 113 -0.79 3.43 16.79
C LEU A 113 -0.41 1.94 16.81
N THR A 114 -0.94 1.17 17.76
CA THR A 114 -0.65 -0.26 17.88
C THR A 114 -0.97 -0.99 16.58
N PHE A 115 -2.11 -0.70 15.94
CA PHE A 115 -2.46 -1.32 14.66
C PHE A 115 -1.47 -0.96 13.55
N LEU A 116 -1.04 0.32 13.47
CA LEU A 116 -0.03 0.76 12.50
C LEU A 116 1.31 0.05 12.73
N ILE A 117 1.87 0.10 13.94
CA ILE A 117 3.23 -0.39 14.19
C ILE A 117 3.31 -1.91 14.08
N GLU A 118 2.31 -2.64 14.57
CA GLU A 118 2.24 -4.09 14.34
C GLU A 118 2.16 -4.43 12.84
N GLY A 119 1.46 -3.63 12.04
CA GLY A 119 1.51 -3.73 10.58
C GLY A 119 2.90 -3.43 10.00
N LEU A 120 3.59 -2.42 10.49
CA LEU A 120 4.95 -2.07 10.05
C LEU A 120 6.00 -3.14 10.43
N LYS A 121 5.82 -3.88 11.53
CA LYS A 121 6.68 -5.04 11.85
C LYS A 121 6.59 -6.14 10.78
N ILE A 122 5.39 -6.36 10.24
CA ILE A 122 5.19 -7.31 9.14
C ILE A 122 5.90 -6.81 7.88
N VAL A 123 5.78 -5.52 7.58
CA VAL A 123 6.51 -4.87 6.47
C VAL A 123 8.03 -5.01 6.63
N GLU A 124 8.57 -4.73 7.82
CA GLU A 124 9.98 -4.85 8.13
C GLU A 124 10.50 -6.28 7.91
N LYS A 125 9.77 -7.28 8.43
CA LYS A 125 10.11 -8.69 8.26
C LYS A 125 10.16 -9.07 6.78
N GLU A 126 9.14 -8.69 6.00
CA GLU A 126 9.09 -9.01 4.58
C GLU A 126 10.17 -8.27 3.78
N CYS A 127 10.45 -7.00 4.10
CA CYS A 127 11.56 -6.25 3.49
C CYS A 127 12.90 -6.95 3.73
N LYS A 128 13.15 -7.44 4.96
CA LYS A 128 14.36 -8.18 5.31
C LYS A 128 14.50 -9.47 4.51
N GLU A 129 13.42 -10.26 4.38
CA GLU A 129 13.40 -11.48 3.56
C GLU A 129 13.70 -11.19 2.07
N LEU A 130 13.26 -10.03 1.59
CA LEU A 130 13.47 -9.53 0.23
C LEU A 130 14.77 -8.74 0.06
N ASN A 131 15.69 -8.72 1.04
CA ASN A 131 16.96 -7.97 0.97
C ASN A 131 16.77 -6.46 0.72
N ILE A 132 15.75 -5.87 1.34
CA ILE A 132 15.40 -4.45 1.29
C ILE A 132 15.52 -3.90 2.72
N GLY A 133 16.25 -2.79 2.89
CA GLY A 133 16.40 -2.18 4.22
C GLY A 133 15.16 -1.37 4.60
N PHE A 134 14.54 -1.67 5.74
CA PHE A 134 13.40 -0.92 6.29
C PHE A 134 13.83 -0.13 7.53
N TYR A 135 13.39 1.13 7.63
CA TYR A 135 13.77 2.04 8.70
C TYR A 135 12.58 2.85 9.22
N MET A 136 12.15 2.57 10.44
CA MET A 136 11.22 3.46 11.17
C MET A 136 12.02 4.58 11.85
N LEU A 137 11.72 5.84 11.54
CA LEU A 137 12.53 7.00 11.94
C LEU A 137 11.70 7.97 12.76
N ASN A 138 12.11 8.28 13.99
CA ASN A 138 11.58 9.39 14.76
C ASN A 138 12.17 10.72 14.27
N SER A 139 11.83 11.08 13.03
CA SER A 139 12.37 12.23 12.31
C SER A 139 11.27 13.05 11.62
N SER A 140 11.53 14.35 11.44
CA SER A 140 10.75 15.23 10.57
C SER A 140 11.17 15.10 9.10
N ALA A 141 10.42 15.71 8.19
CA ALA A 141 10.75 15.77 6.77
C ALA A 141 12.11 16.45 6.49
N GLU A 142 12.48 17.46 7.28
CA GLU A 142 13.76 18.17 7.18
C GLU A 142 14.94 17.32 7.71
N GLU A 143 14.71 16.54 8.76
CA GLU A 143 15.70 15.55 9.23
C GLU A 143 15.87 14.42 8.19
N LEU A 144 14.79 14.03 7.51
CA LEU A 144 14.84 13.09 6.39
C LEU A 144 15.66 13.63 5.21
N SER A 145 15.53 14.91 4.84
CA SER A 145 16.36 15.50 3.77
C SER A 145 17.85 15.44 4.11
N THR A 146 18.20 15.67 5.38
CA THR A 146 19.58 15.56 5.88
C THR A 146 20.09 14.13 5.79
N LEU A 147 19.25 13.14 6.13
CA LEU A 147 19.60 11.72 6.02
C LEU A 147 19.82 11.31 4.56
N ILE A 148 18.96 11.77 3.65
CA ILE A 148 19.08 11.53 2.19
C ILE A 148 20.42 12.06 1.68
N GLU A 149 20.78 13.29 2.04
CA GLU A 149 22.05 13.90 1.63
C GLU A 149 23.25 13.13 2.19
N LYS A 150 23.27 12.85 3.50
CA LYS A 150 24.37 12.14 4.17
C LYS A 150 24.56 10.70 3.68
N ASN A 151 23.51 10.04 3.21
CA ASN A 151 23.60 8.70 2.64
C ASN A 151 23.69 8.71 1.11
N ASN A 152 23.84 9.88 0.48
CA ASN A 152 23.97 10.03 -0.97
C ASN A 152 22.85 9.32 -1.75
N ILE A 153 21.59 9.51 -1.31
CA ILE A 153 20.42 8.90 -1.95
C ILE A 153 20.17 9.54 -3.32
N GLY A 154 19.95 8.68 -4.32
CA GLY A 154 19.87 9.06 -5.71
C GLY A 154 18.50 9.49 -6.20
N GLY A 155 17.46 9.13 -5.46
CA GLY A 155 16.08 9.46 -5.77
C GLY A 155 15.14 9.01 -4.66
N VAL A 156 14.04 9.72 -4.52
CA VAL A 156 13.02 9.46 -3.51
C VAL A 156 11.71 9.09 -4.20
N VAL A 157 11.10 8.02 -3.76
CA VAL A 157 9.72 7.64 -4.10
C VAL A 157 8.85 7.92 -2.89
N SER A 158 7.72 8.58 -3.08
CA SER A 158 6.75 8.89 -2.03
C SER A 158 5.34 8.54 -2.49
N GLU A 159 4.40 8.48 -1.56
CA GLU A 159 3.03 8.08 -1.87
C GLU A 159 2.09 9.28 -2.00
N PHE A 160 1.04 9.10 -2.79
CA PHE A 160 -0.07 10.05 -2.82
C PHE A 160 -0.92 9.94 -1.55
N TYR A 161 -0.94 11.03 -0.77
CA TYR A 161 -1.77 11.14 0.42
C TYR A 161 -2.44 12.52 0.47
N PRO A 162 -3.76 12.62 0.17
CA PRO A 162 -4.44 13.92 -0.03
C PRO A 162 -4.71 14.72 1.25
N LEU A 163 -4.25 14.26 2.42
CA LEU A 163 -4.47 14.97 3.68
C LEU A 163 -3.46 16.11 3.84
N ARG A 164 -3.90 17.18 4.51
CA ARG A 164 -3.10 18.41 4.70
C ARG A 164 -1.71 18.14 5.29
N HIS A 165 -1.64 17.33 6.34
CA HIS A 165 -0.38 17.08 7.04
C HIS A 165 0.65 16.31 6.17
N PRO A 166 0.32 15.17 5.53
CA PRO A 166 1.19 14.53 4.55
C PRO A 166 1.67 15.45 3.41
N ILE A 167 0.77 16.26 2.83
CA ILE A 167 1.12 17.23 1.79
C ILE A 167 2.15 18.24 2.31
N GLU A 168 1.94 18.75 3.52
CA GLU A 168 2.87 19.68 4.17
C GLU A 168 4.25 19.05 4.41
N GLN A 169 4.30 17.80 4.88
CA GLN A 169 5.56 17.08 5.07
C GLN A 169 6.31 16.88 3.76
N GLN A 170 5.61 16.51 2.68
CA GLN A 170 6.21 16.38 1.35
C GLN A 170 6.77 17.71 0.85
N LYS A 171 6.04 18.82 1.06
CA LYS A 171 6.54 20.16 0.73
C LYS A 171 7.80 20.52 1.53
N ARG A 172 7.80 20.28 2.84
CA ARG A 172 8.97 20.53 3.70
C ARG A 172 10.20 19.73 3.28
N LEU A 173 10.00 18.47 2.88
CA LEU A 173 11.07 17.65 2.31
C LEU A 173 11.63 18.32 1.05
N LEU A 174 10.77 18.64 0.08
CA LEU A 174 11.15 19.25 -1.20
C LEU A 174 11.89 20.59 -1.02
N ASP A 175 11.46 21.42 -0.08
CA ASP A 175 12.06 22.72 0.21
C ASP A 175 13.49 22.59 0.78
N LYS A 176 13.84 21.45 1.38
CA LYS A 176 15.15 21.17 2.00
C LYS A 176 16.02 20.18 1.23
N LEU A 177 15.45 19.48 0.25
CA LEU A 177 16.16 18.46 -0.50
C LEU A 177 17.19 19.09 -1.46
N PRO A 178 18.37 18.46 -1.64
CA PRO A 178 19.28 18.84 -2.71
C PRO A 178 18.57 18.83 -4.08
N LYS A 179 18.79 19.87 -4.88
CA LYS A 179 18.08 20.09 -6.16
C LYS A 179 18.31 18.99 -7.20
N ASP A 180 19.40 18.24 -7.05
CA ASP A 180 19.80 17.14 -7.93
C ASP A 180 19.11 15.81 -7.58
N VAL A 181 18.45 15.70 -6.43
CA VAL A 181 17.71 14.48 -6.02
C VAL A 181 16.25 14.58 -6.48
N PRO A 182 15.79 13.69 -7.37
CA PRO A 182 14.40 13.67 -7.81
C PRO A 182 13.48 13.08 -6.73
N VAL A 183 12.24 13.57 -6.68
CA VAL A 183 11.14 13.04 -5.87
C VAL A 183 9.97 12.70 -6.78
N VAL A 184 9.57 11.44 -6.78
CA VAL A 184 8.40 10.96 -7.53
C VAL A 184 7.33 10.53 -6.55
N GLN A 185 6.11 11.06 -6.72
CA GLN A 185 4.91 10.65 -6.01
C GLN A 185 4.16 9.60 -6.82
N ILE A 186 3.74 8.52 -6.16
CA ILE A 186 3.01 7.42 -6.78
C ILE A 186 1.65 7.26 -6.09
N ASP A 187 0.57 7.10 -6.87
CA ASP A 187 -0.69 6.61 -6.31
C ASP A 187 -0.71 5.10 -6.18
N ALA A 188 -0.53 4.63 -4.94
CA ALA A 188 -0.60 3.23 -4.53
C ALA A 188 -1.91 2.86 -3.81
N HIS A 189 -2.87 3.78 -3.68
CA HIS A 189 -4.07 3.59 -2.87
C HIS A 189 -5.35 3.47 -3.69
N ASN A 190 -5.43 4.16 -4.82
CA ASN A 190 -6.61 4.17 -5.68
C ASN A 190 -6.39 3.27 -6.90
N ILE A 191 -7.44 2.57 -7.33
CA ILE A 191 -7.41 1.80 -8.58
C ILE A 191 -7.02 2.75 -9.72
N VAL A 192 -7.80 3.83 -9.89
CA VAL A 192 -7.56 4.90 -10.86
C VAL A 192 -7.00 6.10 -10.10
N PRO A 193 -5.83 6.66 -10.47
CA PRO A 193 -5.29 7.83 -9.79
C PRO A 193 -6.27 9.01 -9.82
N PRO A 194 -6.46 9.77 -8.72
CA PRO A 194 -7.45 10.84 -8.66
C PRO A 194 -7.31 11.88 -9.76
N TRP A 195 -6.08 12.22 -10.15
CA TRP A 195 -5.80 13.16 -11.23
C TRP A 195 -6.07 12.60 -12.64
N ILE A 196 -6.29 11.29 -12.75
CA ILE A 196 -6.81 10.64 -13.97
C ILE A 196 -8.33 10.49 -13.87
N ALA A 197 -8.83 10.14 -12.68
CA ALA A 197 -10.24 9.92 -12.44
C ALA A 197 -11.09 11.17 -12.70
N SER A 198 -10.58 12.35 -12.31
CA SER A 198 -11.22 13.63 -12.61
C SER A 198 -10.23 14.78 -12.52
N ASP A 199 -10.39 15.78 -13.39
CA ASP A 199 -9.68 17.06 -13.39
C ASP A 199 -10.20 18.04 -12.34
N LYS A 200 -11.35 17.74 -11.74
CA LYS A 200 -12.00 18.57 -10.72
C LYS A 200 -12.68 17.75 -9.64
N GLN A 201 -13.01 18.42 -8.54
CA GLN A 201 -13.91 17.87 -7.52
C GLN A 201 -15.29 17.61 -8.12
N GLU A 202 -15.77 16.37 -7.98
CA GLU A 202 -17.10 15.96 -8.41
C GLU A 202 -18.12 16.17 -7.30
N GLY A 203 -19.25 16.80 -7.62
CA GLY A 203 -20.29 17.11 -6.64
C GLY A 203 -21.16 15.91 -6.22
N MET A 204 -21.22 14.86 -7.04
CA MET A 204 -22.05 13.68 -6.77
C MET A 204 -21.43 12.41 -7.35
N ALA A 205 -21.69 11.27 -6.71
CA ALA A 205 -21.22 9.96 -7.16
C ALA A 205 -21.66 9.61 -8.60
N LYS A 206 -22.84 10.07 -9.04
CA LYS A 206 -23.34 9.83 -10.41
C LYS A 206 -22.45 10.43 -11.51
N PHE A 207 -21.69 11.48 -11.20
CA PHE A 207 -20.76 12.11 -12.13
C PHE A 207 -19.37 11.47 -12.10
N LEU A 208 -18.91 11.06 -10.92
CA LEU A 208 -17.61 10.41 -10.75
C LEU A 208 -17.60 8.95 -11.26
N ARG A 209 -18.66 8.20 -11.00
CA ARG A 209 -18.77 6.77 -11.34
C ARG A 209 -18.51 6.46 -12.83
N PRO A 210 -19.12 7.14 -13.82
CA PRO A 210 -18.83 6.87 -15.23
C PRO A 210 -17.38 7.17 -15.60
N LYS A 211 -16.77 8.22 -15.01
CA LYS A 211 -15.36 8.57 -15.24
C LYS A 211 -14.43 7.46 -14.76
N ILE A 212 -14.61 6.96 -13.54
CA ILE A 212 -13.83 5.84 -13.00
C ILE A 212 -14.07 4.58 -13.85
N ASN A 213 -15.33 4.24 -14.15
CA ASN A 213 -15.68 3.03 -14.90
C ASN A 213 -15.03 2.99 -16.29
N LYS A 214 -14.91 4.15 -16.97
CA LYS A 214 -14.22 4.26 -18.25
C LYS A 214 -12.75 3.85 -18.17
N GLN A 215 -12.11 4.09 -17.02
CA GLN A 215 -10.69 3.82 -16.79
C GLN A 215 -10.42 2.41 -16.23
N LEU A 216 -11.42 1.72 -15.67
CA LEU A 216 -11.22 0.39 -15.06
C LEU A 216 -10.52 -0.64 -15.98
N PRO A 217 -10.80 -0.73 -17.30
CA PRO A 217 -10.10 -1.68 -18.16
C PRO A 217 -8.57 -1.53 -18.17
N GLU A 218 -8.07 -0.31 -17.98
CA GLU A 218 -6.64 -0.01 -17.96
C GLU A 218 -6.04 -0.16 -16.54
N TYR A 219 -6.78 0.28 -15.52
CA TYR A 219 -6.23 0.44 -14.17
C TYR A 219 -6.54 -0.72 -13.21
N LEU A 220 -7.55 -1.53 -13.50
CA LEU A 220 -7.90 -2.70 -12.70
C LEU A 220 -7.13 -3.93 -13.21
N CYS A 221 -5.82 -3.88 -13.02
CA CYS A 221 -4.88 -4.92 -13.43
C CYS A 221 -4.33 -5.70 -12.23
N GLY A 222 -3.69 -6.84 -12.51
CA GLY A 222 -2.96 -7.61 -11.50
C GLY A 222 -1.62 -6.97 -11.17
N PHE A 223 -1.04 -7.37 -10.04
CA PHE A 223 0.24 -6.84 -9.54
C PHE A 223 1.35 -7.87 -9.75
N PRO A 224 2.55 -7.43 -10.19
CA PRO A 224 3.73 -8.26 -10.14
C PRO A 224 4.15 -8.46 -8.68
N ASN A 225 4.83 -9.57 -8.40
CA ASN A 225 5.38 -9.82 -7.08
C ASN A 225 6.59 -8.90 -6.81
N ILE A 226 6.73 -8.39 -5.58
CA ILE A 226 8.00 -7.79 -5.16
C ILE A 226 9.05 -8.90 -5.08
N SER A 227 10.12 -8.74 -5.86
CA SER A 227 11.21 -9.74 -5.94
C SER A 227 12.25 -9.49 -4.86
N LYS A 228 13.02 -10.52 -4.51
CA LYS A 228 14.22 -10.32 -3.68
C LYS A 228 15.18 -9.37 -4.39
N HIS A 229 15.58 -8.30 -3.72
CA HIS A 229 16.39 -7.24 -4.29
C HIS A 229 17.83 -7.70 -4.49
N LYS A 230 18.38 -7.46 -5.68
CA LYS A 230 19.72 -7.94 -6.06
C LYS A 230 20.86 -7.19 -5.37
N TYR A 231 20.65 -5.91 -5.09
CA TYR A 231 21.68 -5.01 -4.58
C TYR A 231 21.48 -4.78 -3.08
N ALA A 232 22.23 -5.49 -2.25
CA ALA A 232 22.18 -5.31 -0.80
C ALA A 232 22.84 -3.99 -0.39
N GLY A 233 22.36 -3.38 0.70
CA GLY A 233 22.96 -2.21 1.30
C GLY A 233 22.31 -1.90 2.64
N SER A 234 22.93 -1.00 3.40
CA SER A 234 22.35 -0.41 4.59
C SER A 234 22.65 1.08 4.65
N LEU A 235 21.71 1.85 5.19
CA LEU A 235 21.95 3.25 5.51
C LEU A 235 22.98 3.33 6.65
N LYS A 236 24.09 4.04 6.41
CA LYS A 236 25.19 4.19 7.38
C LYS A 236 24.93 5.35 8.34
N ASN A 237 24.42 6.47 7.82
CA ASN A 237 24.17 7.69 8.58
C ASN A 237 22.73 7.73 9.08
N LEU A 238 22.39 6.75 9.92
CA LEU A 238 21.05 6.56 10.45
C LEU A 238 20.92 7.25 11.82
N THR A 239 20.00 8.21 11.93
CA THR A 239 19.68 8.91 13.18
C THR A 239 18.22 8.67 13.54
N ASN A 240 17.93 8.55 14.85
CA ASN A 240 16.57 8.39 15.38
C ASN A 240 15.81 7.16 14.84
N HIS A 241 16.51 6.09 14.48
CA HIS A 241 15.86 4.85 14.09
C HIS A 241 15.29 4.14 15.31
N LEU A 242 13.99 3.86 15.26
CA LEU A 242 13.26 3.13 16.28
C LEU A 242 13.39 1.64 16.01
N ARG A 243 13.81 0.89 17.04
CA ARG A 243 14.08 -0.55 16.94
C ARG A 243 12.85 -1.41 17.13
N ASP A 244 11.91 -0.94 17.95
CA ASP A 244 10.74 -1.72 18.34
C ASP A 244 9.56 -0.83 18.76
N LEU A 245 8.50 -1.52 19.19
CA LEU A 245 7.28 -0.91 19.67
C LEU A 245 7.47 -0.12 20.97
N ASP A 246 8.31 -0.59 21.87
CA ASP A 246 8.51 0.03 23.18
C ASP A 246 9.22 1.37 23.02
N GLU A 247 10.19 1.44 22.11
CA GLU A 247 10.80 2.71 21.69
C GLU A 247 9.78 3.64 21.03
N ALA A 248 8.94 3.13 20.14
CA ALA A 248 7.88 3.93 19.53
C ALA A 248 6.94 4.52 20.59
N TYR A 249 6.47 3.71 21.55
CA TYR A 249 5.59 4.16 22.62
C TYR A 249 6.21 5.24 23.51
N LYS A 250 7.52 5.18 23.80
CA LYS A 250 8.22 6.25 24.55
C LYS A 250 8.15 7.61 23.86
N HIS A 251 8.06 7.62 22.53
CA HIS A 251 7.97 8.84 21.73
C HIS A 251 6.53 9.20 21.34
N PHE A 252 5.54 8.46 21.84
CA PHE A 252 4.13 8.72 21.58
C PHE A 252 3.49 9.51 22.70
N SER A 253 2.84 10.62 22.36
CA SER A 253 2.03 11.40 23.31
C SER A 253 0.58 11.45 22.80
N PRO A 254 -0.26 10.44 23.11
CA PRO A 254 -1.67 10.47 22.74
C PRO A 254 -2.45 11.44 23.64
N ASN A 255 -3.52 12.00 23.10
CA ASN A 255 -4.46 12.83 23.85
C ASN A 255 -5.67 12.05 24.38
N TRP A 256 -5.85 10.80 23.97
CA TRP A 256 -7.07 10.03 24.22
C TRP A 256 -6.74 8.55 24.45
N ASP A 257 -7.00 8.07 25.66
CA ASP A 257 -6.79 6.67 26.01
C ASP A 257 -7.99 5.84 25.54
N VAL A 258 -7.71 4.84 24.69
CA VAL A 258 -8.70 3.94 24.11
C VAL A 258 -8.03 2.59 23.91
N ASP A 259 -8.66 1.54 24.46
CA ASP A 259 -8.19 0.15 24.36
C ASP A 259 -7.83 -0.27 22.94
N VAL A 260 -6.78 -1.07 22.82
CA VAL A 260 -6.35 -1.71 21.56
C VAL A 260 -7.45 -2.56 20.93
N VAL A 261 -7.39 -2.75 19.60
CA VAL A 261 -8.36 -3.59 18.88
C VAL A 261 -8.16 -5.05 19.27
N LYS A 262 -9.25 -5.72 19.70
CA LYS A 262 -9.25 -7.15 20.08
C LYS A 262 -9.96 -8.06 19.06
N TRP A 263 -10.54 -7.49 18.00
CA TRP A 263 -11.33 -8.23 17.00
C TRP A 263 -10.63 -8.25 15.64
N GLY A 264 -10.95 -9.27 14.84
CA GLY A 264 -10.33 -9.52 13.53
C GLY A 264 -8.96 -10.21 13.64
N ASP A 265 -8.35 -10.48 12.49
CA ASP A 265 -7.13 -11.30 12.39
C ASP A 265 -5.83 -10.47 12.54
N GLY A 266 -5.89 -9.37 13.31
CA GLY A 266 -4.76 -8.46 13.50
C GLY A 266 -4.40 -7.62 12.26
N PRO A 267 -3.43 -6.71 12.38
CA PRO A 267 -2.98 -5.84 11.28
C PRO A 267 -2.14 -6.59 10.23
N GLY A 268 -1.81 -5.89 9.14
CA GLY A 268 -1.00 -6.44 8.05
C GLY A 268 -1.82 -7.11 6.94
N GLU A 269 -1.12 -7.57 5.90
CA GLU A 269 -1.73 -8.07 4.67
C GLU A 269 -2.59 -9.31 4.92
N GLU A 270 -2.07 -10.30 5.63
CA GLU A 270 -2.78 -11.55 5.88
C GLU A 270 -4.08 -11.33 6.65
N GLY A 271 -4.05 -10.47 7.68
CA GLY A 271 -5.25 -10.11 8.44
C GLY A 271 -6.31 -9.45 7.57
N GLY A 272 -5.90 -8.55 6.66
CA GLY A 272 -6.81 -7.90 5.71
C GLY A 272 -7.42 -8.88 4.70
N LEU A 273 -6.59 -9.77 4.13
CA LEU A 273 -7.03 -10.81 3.20
C LEU A 273 -7.94 -11.84 3.87
N SER A 274 -7.69 -12.17 5.14
CA SER A 274 -8.55 -13.06 5.92
C SER A 274 -9.92 -12.45 6.17
N MET A 275 -9.96 -11.19 6.64
CA MET A 275 -11.21 -10.45 6.84
C MET A 275 -12.03 -10.33 5.54
N LEU A 276 -11.33 -10.13 4.43
CA LEU A 276 -11.94 -10.11 3.10
C LEU A 276 -12.54 -11.47 2.74
N ARG A 277 -11.78 -12.56 2.90
CA ARG A 277 -12.27 -13.91 2.62
C ARG A 277 -13.53 -14.19 3.42
N THR A 278 -13.53 -13.89 4.72
CA THR A 278 -14.70 -14.01 5.59
C THR A 278 -15.88 -13.19 5.08
N PHE A 279 -15.64 -11.94 4.66
CA PHE A 279 -16.70 -11.13 4.04
C PHE A 279 -17.27 -11.82 2.79
N MET A 280 -16.42 -12.30 1.88
CA MET A 280 -16.85 -12.96 0.64
C MET A 280 -17.62 -14.25 0.88
N THR A 281 -17.17 -15.10 1.80
CA THR A 281 -17.74 -16.44 2.02
C THR A 281 -18.98 -16.42 2.90
N GLU A 282 -19.09 -15.47 3.82
CA GLU A 282 -20.13 -15.50 4.87
C GLU A 282 -21.12 -14.35 4.78
N LYS A 283 -20.66 -13.15 4.42
CA LYS A 283 -21.43 -11.90 4.61
C LYS A 283 -21.91 -11.24 3.31
N LEU A 284 -21.17 -11.38 2.22
CA LEU A 284 -21.41 -10.67 0.96
C LEU A 284 -22.82 -10.91 0.41
N LYS A 285 -23.34 -12.14 0.53
CA LYS A 285 -24.72 -12.50 0.12
C LYS A 285 -25.80 -11.69 0.83
N TYR A 286 -25.53 -11.17 2.03
CA TYR A 286 -26.48 -10.38 2.82
C TYR A 286 -26.21 -8.88 2.75
N TYR A 287 -25.02 -8.47 2.28
CA TYR A 287 -24.56 -7.09 2.31
C TYR A 287 -25.55 -6.14 1.63
N GLY A 288 -25.98 -6.44 0.40
CA GLY A 288 -26.88 -5.57 -0.36
C GLY A 288 -28.25 -5.32 0.29
N VAL A 289 -28.69 -6.19 1.21
CA VAL A 289 -29.98 -6.08 1.89
C VAL A 289 -29.83 -5.48 3.29
N THR A 290 -28.74 -5.80 4.00
CA THR A 290 -28.63 -5.55 5.45
C THR A 290 -27.43 -4.70 5.86
N SER A 291 -26.63 -4.16 4.93
CA SER A 291 -25.47 -3.33 5.28
C SER A 291 -25.82 -2.04 6.04
N ASN A 292 -27.07 -1.58 5.93
CA ASN A 292 -27.57 -0.37 6.58
C ASN A 292 -28.23 -0.66 7.95
N ASP A 293 -28.35 -1.93 8.35
CA ASP A 293 -28.91 -2.32 9.64
C ASP A 293 -27.78 -2.56 10.65
N PRO A 294 -27.56 -1.67 11.64
CA PRO A 294 -26.49 -1.82 12.61
C PRO A 294 -26.67 -3.01 13.56
N SER A 295 -27.87 -3.64 13.61
CA SER A 295 -28.09 -4.88 14.35
C SER A 295 -27.54 -6.12 13.63
N LYS A 296 -27.14 -5.99 12.36
CA LYS A 296 -26.61 -7.07 11.53
C LYS A 296 -25.13 -6.90 11.26
N ASP A 297 -24.34 -7.93 11.52
CA ASP A 297 -22.90 -7.92 11.25
C ASP A 297 -22.55 -8.35 9.81
N ASN A 298 -23.11 -7.64 8.83
CA ASN A 298 -22.95 -7.99 7.41
C ASN A 298 -22.03 -7.05 6.61
N THR A 299 -21.37 -6.08 7.27
CA THR A 299 -20.34 -5.27 6.62
C THR A 299 -19.01 -6.01 6.51
N SER A 300 -18.12 -5.55 5.62
CA SER A 300 -16.81 -6.19 5.44
C SER A 300 -15.86 -6.00 6.62
N LYS A 301 -16.08 -4.96 7.43
CA LYS A 301 -15.17 -4.54 8.51
C LYS A 301 -13.73 -4.25 8.05
N LEU A 302 -13.50 -4.05 6.75
CA LEU A 302 -12.16 -3.88 6.17
C LEU A 302 -11.55 -2.48 6.31
N SER A 303 -12.32 -1.50 6.82
CA SER A 303 -11.88 -0.10 6.88
C SER A 303 -10.58 0.12 7.67
N PRO A 304 -10.24 -0.62 8.76
CA PRO A 304 -8.95 -0.47 9.43
C PRO A 304 -7.78 -0.80 8.50
N TRP A 305 -7.82 -1.97 7.84
CA TRP A 305 -6.77 -2.40 6.93
C TRP A 305 -6.66 -1.51 5.68
N ILE A 306 -7.78 -0.99 5.17
CA ILE A 306 -7.76 -0.01 4.06
C ILE A 306 -7.13 1.30 4.53
N ARG A 307 -7.51 1.82 5.71
CA ARG A 307 -6.97 3.09 6.23
C ARG A 307 -5.44 3.07 6.36
N PHE A 308 -4.88 1.98 6.86
CA PHE A 308 -3.43 1.81 7.02
C PHE A 308 -2.76 1.20 5.77
N GLY A 309 -3.53 0.95 4.71
CA GLY A 309 -3.07 0.35 3.46
C GLY A 309 -2.34 -0.97 3.64
N ASN A 310 -2.75 -1.77 4.63
CA ASN A 310 -2.11 -3.05 4.96
C ASN A 310 -2.35 -4.14 3.91
N TYR A 311 -3.36 -3.99 3.06
CA TYR A 311 -3.63 -4.89 1.95
C TYR A 311 -4.24 -4.10 0.79
N TRP A 312 -4.28 -4.72 -0.39
CA TRP A 312 -4.94 -4.17 -1.56
C TRP A 312 -6.30 -4.85 -1.80
N TYR A 313 -7.36 -4.05 -1.84
CA TYR A 313 -8.74 -4.54 -1.88
C TYR A 313 -9.21 -4.99 -3.27
N THR A 314 -8.41 -4.83 -4.33
CA THR A 314 -8.78 -5.38 -5.65
C THR A 314 -7.94 -6.56 -6.09
N THR A 315 -7.07 -7.07 -5.20
CA THR A 315 -6.25 -8.24 -5.51
C THR A 315 -7.11 -9.40 -5.96
N TRP A 316 -8.32 -9.60 -5.41
CA TRP A 316 -9.24 -10.65 -5.87
C TRP A 316 -10.06 -10.28 -7.12
N ILE A 317 -10.45 -9.01 -7.29
CA ILE A 317 -11.30 -8.55 -8.39
C ILE A 317 -10.53 -8.67 -9.72
N SER A 318 -9.22 -8.43 -9.69
CA SER A 318 -8.32 -8.68 -10.82
C SER A 318 -8.19 -10.16 -11.18
N LEU A 319 -8.45 -11.10 -10.25
CA LEU A 319 -8.35 -12.55 -10.51
C LEU A 319 -9.53 -13.09 -11.29
N ASP A 320 -10.71 -12.53 -11.04
CA ASP A 320 -11.94 -13.16 -11.52
C ASP A 320 -12.55 -12.49 -12.75
N ASN A 321 -12.00 -11.36 -13.19
CA ASN A 321 -12.67 -10.41 -14.08
C ASN A 321 -14.08 -10.06 -13.52
N LEU A 322 -14.40 -8.77 -13.36
CA LEU A 322 -15.72 -8.28 -12.91
C LEU A 322 -16.95 -8.97 -13.57
N ARG A 323 -16.77 -9.62 -14.73
CA ARG A 323 -17.77 -10.45 -15.43
C ARG A 323 -18.30 -11.65 -14.61
N CYS A 324 -17.51 -12.28 -13.74
CA CYS A 324 -17.97 -13.46 -12.99
C CYS A 324 -18.94 -13.10 -11.86
N LEU A 325 -18.72 -11.98 -11.16
CA LEU A 325 -19.57 -11.54 -10.03
C LEU A 325 -20.93 -11.01 -10.48
N LYS A 326 -21.03 -10.41 -11.67
CA LYS A 326 -22.33 -10.06 -12.27
C LYS A 326 -23.14 -11.28 -12.70
N LYS A 327 -22.48 -12.38 -13.10
CA LYS A 327 -23.14 -13.63 -13.52
C LYS A 327 -23.49 -14.58 -12.37
N SER A 328 -22.92 -14.38 -11.18
CA SER A 328 -23.22 -15.19 -9.99
C SER A 328 -24.43 -14.70 -9.19
N GLY A 329 -25.06 -13.57 -9.56
CA GLY A 329 -26.24 -13.04 -8.87
C GLY A 329 -25.96 -12.46 -7.48
N VAL A 330 -24.68 -12.28 -7.11
CA VAL A 330 -24.24 -11.83 -5.78
C VAL A 330 -24.21 -10.29 -5.66
N LEU A 331 -24.15 -9.58 -6.78
CA LEU A 331 -24.35 -8.14 -6.84
C LEU A 331 -25.62 -7.90 -7.65
N GLY A 332 -26.66 -7.39 -6.98
CA GLY A 332 -27.87 -6.90 -7.64
C GLY A 332 -27.50 -5.86 -8.70
N SER A 333 -28.29 -5.86 -9.77
CA SER A 333 -28.18 -5.07 -11.01
C SER A 333 -27.52 -3.69 -10.87
#